data_AF-A0A6I7P1N4-F1
#
_entry.id   AF-A0A6I7P1N4-F1
#
_cell.length_a   1.000
_cell.length_b   1.000
_cell.length_c   1.000
_cell.angle_alpha   90.00
_cell.angle_beta   90.00
_cell.angle_gamma   90.00
#
_symmetry.space_group_name_H-M   'P 1'
#
loop_
_entity.id
_entity.type
_entity.pdbx_description
1 polymer ?
#
loop_
_entity_poly.entity_id
_entity_poly.type
_entity_poly.pdbx_seq_one_letter_code
_entity_poly.pdbx_strand_id
1 'polypeptide(L)'
;MPIVFDDRAVVVQAEVAQRQLARQAPGRGPGATPPGSTPPEPVPPIGGKPIRRRFFASVYLSEARAVRQLGDIKQEVLDHLLRPGAKVTLRLEIEAENSGGFDDDAYRIVTENCRTLNIRDFGFNDQD
;
A
#
# COMPACT_ATOMS: atom_id res chain seq x y z
N MET A 1 11.29 -38.70 11.09
CA MET A 1 10.58 -37.41 11.14
C MET A 1 11.58 -36.29 10.87
N PRO A 2 11.44 -35.53 9.79
CA PRO A 2 12.34 -34.42 9.49
C PRO A 2 11.94 -33.18 10.31
N ILE A 3 12.93 -32.45 10.79
CA ILE A 3 12.75 -31.14 11.44
C ILE A 3 12.35 -30.16 10.33
N VAL A 4 11.11 -29.66 10.38
CA VAL A 4 10.56 -28.67 9.45
C VAL A 4 10.81 -27.28 10.03
N PHE A 5 11.55 -26.44 9.29
CA PHE A 5 11.72 -25.03 9.63
C PHE A 5 10.55 -24.23 9.06
N ASP A 6 9.82 -23.51 9.93
CA ASP A 6 8.65 -22.69 9.60
C ASP A 6 9.07 -21.23 9.32
N ASP A 7 8.34 -20.52 8.46
CA ASP A 7 8.57 -19.13 7.99
C ASP A 7 8.36 -18.05 9.09
N ARG A 8 8.30 -18.49 10.35
CA ARG A 8 8.32 -17.65 11.57
C ARG A 8 9.55 -17.87 12.44
N ALA A 9 10.52 -18.68 12.01
CA ALA A 9 11.74 -18.93 12.76
C ALA A 9 12.77 -17.81 12.53
N VAL A 10 12.99 -16.97 13.55
CA VAL A 10 14.06 -15.97 13.55
C VAL A 10 15.20 -16.48 14.42
N VAL A 11 16.39 -16.65 13.85
CA VAL A 11 17.61 -16.98 14.59
C VAL A 11 18.15 -15.69 15.22
N VAL A 12 18.06 -15.59 16.55
CA VAL A 12 18.56 -14.43 17.30
C VAL A 12 20.01 -14.71 17.72
N GLN A 13 20.94 -13.81 17.36
CA GLN A 13 22.30 -13.85 17.90
C GLN A 13 22.26 -13.47 19.38
N ALA A 14 22.77 -14.36 20.25
CA ALA A 14 22.71 -14.21 21.72
C ALA A 14 23.28 -12.87 22.22
N GLU A 15 24.29 -12.33 21.53
CA GLU A 15 24.95 -11.09 21.91
C GLU A 15 24.05 -9.84 21.72
N VAL A 16 23.16 -9.86 20.72
CA VAL A 16 22.25 -8.74 20.42
C VAL A 16 21.14 -8.65 21.47
N ALA A 17 20.64 -9.80 21.94
CA ALA A 17 19.62 -9.87 22.98
C ALA A 17 20.14 -9.35 24.34
N GLN A 18 21.40 -9.66 24.69
CA GLN A 18 21.98 -9.23 25.97
C GLN A 18 22.20 -7.71 26.06
N ARG A 19 22.57 -7.05 24.95
CA ARG A 19 22.71 -5.57 24.91
C ARG A 19 21.38 -4.85 25.06
N GLN A 20 20.27 -5.46 24.65
CA GLN A 20 18.93 -4.88 24.81
C GLN A 20 18.42 -4.99 26.25
N LEU A 21 18.72 -6.10 26.96
CA LEU A 21 18.39 -6.24 28.38
C LEU A 21 19.20 -5.30 29.27
N ALA A 22 20.51 -5.12 29.00
CA ALA A 22 21.36 -4.24 29.81
C ALA A 22 20.97 -2.75 29.73
N ARG A 23 20.22 -2.35 28.69
CA ARG A 23 19.69 -0.99 28.52
C ARG A 23 18.39 -0.73 29.28
N GLN A 24 17.78 -1.74 29.89
CA GLN A 24 16.56 -1.60 30.69
C GLN A 24 16.81 -1.99 32.14
N ALA A 25 17.38 -1.06 32.92
CA ALA A 25 17.36 -1.12 34.38
C ALA A 25 16.30 -0.13 34.92
N PRO A 26 15.38 -0.54 35.81
CA PRO A 26 14.51 0.38 36.52
C PRO A 26 15.27 1.04 37.67
N GLY A 27 15.52 2.35 37.57
CA GLY A 27 15.99 3.18 38.68
C GLY A 27 14.86 3.44 39.68
N ARG A 28 15.01 2.94 40.90
CA ARG A 28 14.16 3.24 42.07
C ARG A 28 14.75 4.42 42.84
N GLY A 29 13.90 5.39 43.22
CA GLY A 29 14.20 6.40 44.25
C GLY A 29 12.96 6.61 45.14
N PRO A 30 13.08 6.67 46.48
CA PRO A 30 11.95 6.62 47.40
C PRO A 30 11.46 8.01 47.83
N GLY A 31 10.14 8.18 47.96
CA GLY A 31 9.52 9.33 48.61
C GLY A 31 8.09 8.98 49.04
N ALA A 32 7.86 8.89 50.34
CA ALA A 32 6.58 8.60 50.97
C ALA A 32 5.88 9.90 51.41
N THR A 33 4.54 10.00 51.24
CA THR A 33 3.48 10.59 52.12
C THR A 33 2.16 10.79 51.33
N PRO A 34 0.98 11.04 51.97
CA PRO A 34 -0.04 10.11 52.50
C PRO A 34 -1.33 10.07 51.62
N PRO A 35 -2.36 9.24 51.93
CA PRO A 35 -3.54 9.11 51.07
C PRO A 35 -4.51 10.29 51.28
N GLY A 36 -4.59 11.17 50.28
CA GLY A 36 -5.63 12.18 50.15
C GLY A 36 -6.66 11.73 49.12
N SER A 37 -7.90 11.53 49.55
CA SER A 37 -9.04 11.16 48.72
C SER A 37 -9.43 12.33 47.80
N THR A 38 -9.05 12.29 46.52
CA THR A 38 -9.57 13.19 45.50
C THR A 38 -10.73 12.54 44.74
N PRO A 39 -11.81 13.28 44.41
CA PRO A 39 -12.92 12.78 43.60
C PRO A 39 -12.43 12.32 42.21
N PRO A 40 -13.07 11.32 41.57
CA PRO A 40 -12.64 10.85 40.26
C PRO A 40 -12.76 11.99 39.24
N GLU A 41 -11.60 12.38 38.70
CA GLU A 41 -11.50 13.30 37.58
C GLU A 41 -12.20 12.69 36.36
N PRO A 42 -12.95 13.47 35.55
CA PRO A 42 -13.63 12.95 34.38
C PRO A 42 -12.60 12.38 33.41
N VAL A 43 -12.61 11.05 33.23
CA VAL A 43 -11.76 10.40 32.23
C VAL A 43 -12.13 11.00 30.86
N PRO A 44 -11.20 11.68 30.16
CA PRO A 44 -11.51 12.22 28.85
C PRO A 44 -11.93 11.07 27.94
N PRO A 45 -12.95 11.25 27.09
CA PRO A 45 -13.39 10.20 26.20
C PRO A 45 -12.19 9.77 25.36
N ILE A 46 -11.85 8.48 25.44
CA ILE A 46 -10.79 7.88 24.65
C ILE A 46 -11.24 8.01 23.19
N GLY A 47 -10.76 9.06 22.51
CA GLY A 47 -11.07 9.34 21.12
C GLY A 47 -10.63 8.13 20.29
N GLY A 48 -11.59 7.41 19.70
CA GLY A 48 -11.32 6.25 18.87
C GLY A 48 -10.38 6.60 17.71
N LYS A 49 -9.50 5.66 17.35
CA LYS A 49 -8.58 5.85 16.22
C LYS A 49 -9.39 6.18 14.95
N PRO A 50 -8.96 7.16 14.14
CA PRO A 50 -9.69 7.54 12.94
C PRO A 50 -9.87 6.36 11.98
N ILE A 51 -11.10 6.17 11.50
CA ILE A 51 -11.47 5.13 10.54
C ILE A 51 -11.10 5.62 9.13
N ARG A 52 -10.24 4.90 8.44
CA ARG A 52 -9.88 5.17 7.03
C ARG A 52 -10.97 4.61 6.12
N ARG A 53 -11.70 5.48 5.43
CA ARG A 53 -12.88 5.08 4.61
C ARG A 53 -12.66 5.16 3.10
N ARG A 54 -11.60 5.83 2.65
CA ARG A 54 -11.31 6.08 1.23
C ARG A 54 -9.83 5.86 0.97
N PHE A 55 -9.51 5.32 -0.19
CA PHE A 55 -8.17 5.16 -0.72
C PHE A 55 -8.15 5.69 -2.16
N PHE A 56 -7.07 6.37 -2.53
CA PHE A 56 -6.79 6.84 -3.88
C PHE A 56 -5.29 6.74 -4.12
N ALA A 57 -4.91 6.29 -5.30
CA ALA A 57 -3.53 6.28 -5.77
C ALA A 57 -3.50 6.46 -7.29
N SER A 58 -2.47 7.13 -7.78
CA SER A 58 -2.10 7.19 -9.19
C SER A 58 -0.62 6.82 -9.30
N VAL A 59 -0.24 6.11 -10.35
CA VAL A 59 1.13 5.61 -10.54
C VAL A 59 1.46 5.57 -12.03
N TYR A 60 2.65 6.05 -12.38
CA TYR A 60 3.20 5.88 -13.72
C TYR A 60 3.78 4.48 -13.85
N LEU A 61 3.35 3.76 -14.89
CA LEU A 61 3.88 2.45 -15.22
C LEU A 61 5.03 2.60 -16.23
N SER A 62 6.10 1.84 -16.03
CA SER A 62 7.18 1.74 -16.99
C SER A 62 6.73 0.84 -18.13
N GLU A 63 6.86 1.32 -19.38
CA GLU A 63 6.51 0.54 -20.58
C GLU A 63 7.13 -0.86 -20.58
N ALA A 64 8.44 -0.95 -20.31
CA ALA A 64 9.18 -2.22 -20.30
C ALA A 64 8.75 -3.21 -19.19
N ARG A 65 8.02 -2.74 -18.16
CA ARG A 65 7.66 -3.54 -16.97
C ARG A 65 6.19 -3.43 -16.57
N ALA A 66 5.34 -2.86 -17.43
CA ALA A 66 3.95 -2.52 -17.08
C ALA A 66 3.18 -3.74 -16.55
N VAL A 67 3.35 -4.90 -17.19
CA VAL A 67 2.70 -6.15 -16.77
C VAL A 67 3.13 -6.58 -15.37
N ARG A 68 4.44 -6.54 -15.07
CA ARG A 68 4.97 -6.90 -13.75
C ARG A 68 4.45 -5.93 -12.69
N GLN A 69 4.49 -4.63 -12.96
CA GLN A 69 4.02 -3.61 -12.02
C GLN A 69 2.52 -3.71 -11.74
N LEU A 70 1.70 -4.01 -12.75
CA LEU A 70 0.27 -4.30 -12.55
C LEU A 70 0.06 -5.54 -11.68
N GLY A 71 0.91 -6.56 -11.82
CA GLY A 71 0.92 -7.73 -10.93
C GLY A 71 1.21 -7.36 -9.48
N ASP A 72 2.26 -6.57 -9.25
CA ASP A 72 2.63 -6.09 -7.91
C ASP A 72 1.50 -5.22 -7.31
N ILE A 73 0.90 -4.31 -8.10
CA ILE A 73 -0.25 -3.49 -7.67
C ILE A 73 -1.44 -4.37 -7.27
N LYS A 74 -1.69 -5.44 -8.02
CA LYS A 74 -2.76 -6.38 -7.67
C LYS A 74 -2.51 -7.01 -6.30
N GLN A 75 -1.32 -7.58 -6.08
CA GLN A 75 -1.01 -8.32 -4.85
C GLN A 75 -0.91 -7.40 -3.63
N GLU A 76 -0.18 -6.29 -3.76
CA GLU A 76 0.20 -5.44 -2.63
C GLU A 76 -0.83 -4.35 -2.33
N VAL A 77 -1.78 -4.09 -3.25
CA VAL A 77 -2.79 -3.04 -3.07
C VAL A 77 -4.20 -3.59 -3.27
N LEU A 78 -4.52 -4.10 -4.46
CA LEU A 78 -5.90 -4.45 -4.79
C LEU A 78 -6.43 -5.60 -3.94
N ASP A 79 -5.64 -6.65 -3.72
CA ASP A 79 -6.06 -7.81 -2.93
C ASP A 79 -6.35 -7.42 -1.46
N HIS A 80 -5.69 -6.38 -0.93
CA HIS A 80 -5.99 -5.84 0.40
C HIS A 80 -7.22 -4.93 0.46
N LEU A 81 -7.59 -4.30 -0.67
CA LEU A 81 -8.75 -3.41 -0.78
C LEU A 81 -10.02 -4.17 -1.17
N LEU A 82 -9.91 -5.29 -1.88
CA LEU A 82 -11.00 -6.17 -2.27
C LEU A 82 -11.50 -6.99 -1.07
N ARG A 83 -12.22 -6.31 -0.17
CA ARG A 83 -12.89 -6.89 0.99
C ARG A 83 -14.40 -6.83 0.84
N PRO A 84 -15.17 -7.66 1.55
CA PRO A 84 -16.63 -7.58 1.53
C PRO A 84 -17.14 -6.15 1.78
N GLY A 85 -18.00 -5.66 0.88
CA GLY A 85 -18.56 -4.30 0.95
C GLY A 85 -17.68 -3.19 0.38
N ALA A 86 -16.44 -3.46 -0.04
CA ALA A 86 -15.59 -2.47 -0.72
C ALA A 86 -16.01 -2.32 -2.19
N LYS A 87 -16.16 -1.08 -2.65
CA LYS A 87 -16.27 -0.76 -4.08
C LYS A 87 -14.93 -0.22 -4.57
N VAL A 88 -14.28 -0.98 -5.45
CA VAL A 88 -13.00 -0.60 -6.05
C VAL A 88 -13.23 -0.32 -7.53
N THR A 89 -12.70 0.80 -8.02
CA THR A 89 -12.70 1.16 -9.44
C THR A 89 -11.26 1.35 -9.88
N LEU A 90 -10.86 0.65 -10.92
CA LEU A 90 -9.55 0.80 -11.55
C LEU A 90 -9.72 1.65 -12.80
N ARG A 91 -8.80 2.59 -13.01
CA ARG A 91 -8.68 3.39 -14.23
C ARG A 91 -7.23 3.29 -14.69
N LEU A 92 -7.04 2.86 -15.93
CA LEU A 92 -5.76 2.89 -16.61
C LEU A 92 -5.85 3.95 -17.70
N GLU A 93 -4.89 4.86 -17.70
CA GLU A 93 -4.72 5.86 -18.75
C GLU A 93 -3.45 5.50 -19.52
N ILE A 94 -3.54 5.53 -20.85
CA ILE A 94 -2.44 5.21 -21.76
C ILE A 94 -2.17 6.48 -22.56
N GLU A 95 -0.96 7.01 -22.43
CA GLU A 95 -0.50 8.19 -23.14
C GLU A 95 0.73 7.81 -23.95
N ALA A 96 0.73 8.16 -25.23
CA ALA A 96 1.82 7.90 -26.15
C ALA A 96 2.03 9.13 -27.02
N GLU A 97 3.25 9.63 -27.02
CA GLU A 97 3.66 10.78 -27.82
C GLU A 97 4.74 10.35 -28.81
N ASN A 98 4.63 10.81 -30.05
CA ASN A 98 5.66 10.63 -31.06
C ASN A 98 5.78 11.91 -31.87
N SER A 99 6.95 12.55 -31.82
CA SER A 99 7.20 13.80 -32.56
C SER A 99 7.13 13.64 -34.08
N GLY A 100 7.33 12.42 -34.59
CA GLY A 100 7.18 12.10 -36.02
C GLY A 100 5.74 11.71 -36.41
N GLY A 101 4.81 11.71 -35.46
CA GLY A 101 3.47 11.19 -35.64
C GLY A 101 3.39 9.66 -35.60
N PHE A 102 2.17 9.14 -35.61
CA PHE A 102 1.90 7.72 -35.79
C PHE A 102 1.46 7.49 -37.23
N ASP A 103 1.98 6.44 -37.87
CA ASP A 103 1.60 6.11 -39.24
C ASP A 103 0.18 5.50 -39.32
N ASP A 104 -0.36 5.43 -40.54
CA ASP A 104 -1.70 4.90 -40.80
C ASP A 104 -1.87 3.46 -40.31
N ASP A 105 -0.79 2.66 -40.35
CA ASP A 105 -0.81 1.29 -39.86
C ASP A 105 -0.94 1.22 -38.34
N ALA A 106 -0.17 2.02 -37.60
CA ALA A 106 -0.32 2.14 -36.15
C ALA A 106 -1.71 2.63 -35.77
N TYR A 107 -2.23 3.66 -36.45
CA TYR A 107 -3.57 4.18 -36.24
C TYR A 107 -4.64 3.10 -36.41
N ARG A 108 -4.57 2.35 -37.52
CA ARG A 108 -5.50 1.25 -37.82
C ARG A 108 -5.44 0.15 -36.76
N ILE A 109 -4.23 -0.33 -36.45
CA ILE A 109 -4.01 -1.43 -35.50
C ILE A 109 -4.53 -1.05 -34.11
N VAL A 110 -4.17 0.14 -33.60
CA VAL A 110 -4.59 0.59 -32.27
C VAL A 110 -6.11 0.77 -32.22
N THR A 111 -6.70 1.39 -33.25
CA THR A 111 -8.16 1.59 -33.31
C THR A 111 -8.93 0.27 -33.33
N GLU A 112 -8.49 -0.72 -34.12
CA GLU A 112 -9.09 -2.05 -34.17
C GLU A 112 -8.97 -2.79 -32.83
N ASN A 113 -7.81 -2.70 -32.17
CA ASN A 113 -7.58 -3.28 -30.85
C ASN A 113 -8.47 -2.63 -29.79
N CYS A 114 -8.57 -1.30 -29.75
CA CYS A 114 -9.45 -0.60 -28.81
C CYS A 114 -10.91 -1.03 -28.96
N ARG A 115 -11.40 -1.18 -30.20
CA ARG A 115 -12.74 -1.71 -30.48
C ARG A 115 -12.90 -3.15 -30.00
N THR A 116 -11.94 -4.02 -30.32
CA THR A 116 -11.94 -5.44 -29.91
C THR A 116 -11.96 -5.59 -28.39
N LEU A 117 -11.21 -4.75 -27.69
CA LEU A 117 -11.11 -4.74 -26.22
C LEU A 117 -12.23 -3.95 -25.54
N ASN A 118 -13.20 -3.41 -26.31
CA ASN A 118 -14.29 -2.57 -25.82
C ASN A 118 -13.83 -1.34 -25.01
N ILE A 119 -12.67 -0.79 -25.34
CA ILE A 119 -12.23 0.50 -24.80
C ILE A 119 -13.13 1.57 -25.42
N ARG A 120 -13.82 2.35 -24.58
CA ARG A 120 -14.84 3.30 -25.04
C ARG A 120 -14.33 4.72 -25.23
N ASP A 121 -13.26 5.07 -24.53
CA ASP A 121 -12.70 6.41 -24.46
C ASP A 121 -11.26 6.35 -24.97
N PHE A 122 -11.10 6.46 -26.29
CA PHE A 122 -9.81 6.42 -26.98
C PHE A 122 -9.86 7.31 -28.24
N GLY A 123 -8.70 7.79 -28.67
CA GLY A 123 -8.55 8.59 -29.89
C GLY A 123 -7.10 9.00 -30.10
N PHE A 124 -6.77 9.35 -31.33
CA PHE A 124 -5.56 10.10 -31.65
C PHE A 124 -5.96 11.56 -31.75
N ASN A 125 -5.17 12.44 -31.14
CA ASN A 125 -5.39 13.87 -31.22
C ASN A 125 -4.34 14.47 -32.14
N ASP A 126 -4.77 15.35 -33.03
CA ASP A 126 -3.86 16.23 -33.74
C ASP A 126 -3.30 17.22 -32.71
N GLN A 127 -1.98 17.22 -32.50
CA GLN A 127 -1.35 18.35 -31.84
C GLN A 127 -1.15 19.43 -32.91
N ASP A 128 -2.00 20.46 -32.87
CA ASP A 128 -1.81 21.70 -33.64
C ASP A 128 -0.52 22.45 -33.23
#